data_AF-A0A2R6MXJ9-F1
#
_entry.id   AF-A0A2R6MXJ9-F1
#
_cell.length_a   1.000
_cell.length_b   1.000
_cell.length_c   1.000
_cell.angle_alpha   90.00
_cell.angle_beta   90.00
_cell.angle_gamma   90.00
#
_symmetry.space_group_name_H-M   'P 1'
#
loop_
_entity.id
_entity.type
_entity.pdbx_description
1 polymer ?
#
loop_
_entity_poly.entity_id
_entity_poly.type
_entity_poly.pdbx_seq_one_letter_code
_entity_poly.pdbx_strand_id
1 'polypeptide(L)'
;MRDSGANDATKRIGRRRYLLAGAATVAALGGVAGCTGGEGGGDGDEDEEADPQQRVDDYLSNDETYDGSVEDLTGESAPTVAVGAAGNTGNFAFDPSALRVSTGTAVTWEWTGKGSSHNVVHEDGAFHAGCLVWRAV
;
A
#
# COMPACT_ATOMS: atom_id res chain seq x y z
N MET A 1 14.02 -56.32 0.59
CA MET A 1 14.80 -55.27 -0.10
C MET A 1 13.83 -54.43 -0.90
N ARG A 2 13.58 -53.18 -0.46
CA ARG A 2 14.06 -51.93 -1.10
C ARG A 2 13.37 -51.71 -2.46
N ASP A 3 12.74 -50.60 -2.79
CA ASP A 3 12.70 -49.25 -2.24
C ASP A 3 11.56 -48.53 -2.98
N SER A 4 10.82 -47.64 -2.32
CA SER A 4 9.97 -46.64 -3.00
C SER A 4 9.75 -45.51 -2.01
N GLY A 5 10.82 -44.73 -1.83
CA GLY A 5 10.74 -43.38 -1.29
C GLY A 5 10.31 -42.37 -2.36
N ALA A 6 9.88 -41.22 -1.83
CA ALA A 6 9.73 -39.92 -2.50
C ALA A 6 8.45 -39.71 -3.34
N ASN A 7 7.45 -39.05 -2.75
CA ASN A 7 7.45 -37.58 -2.75
C ASN A 7 6.31 -37.04 -1.88
N ASP A 8 6.75 -36.50 -0.76
CA ASP A 8 6.03 -35.59 0.10
C ASP A 8 5.80 -34.25 -0.63
N ALA A 9 4.83 -33.48 -0.12
CA ALA A 9 4.68 -32.04 -0.33
C ALA A 9 4.21 -31.53 -1.71
N THR A 10 3.00 -31.91 -2.14
CA THR A 10 2.09 -30.88 -2.69
C THR A 10 1.27 -30.32 -1.54
N LYS A 11 1.77 -29.23 -0.97
CA LYS A 11 1.12 -28.39 0.06
C LYS A 11 -0.21 -27.89 -0.51
N ARG A 12 -1.26 -28.69 -0.36
CA ARG A 12 -2.62 -28.36 -0.82
C ARG A 12 -3.10 -27.13 -0.06
N ILE A 13 -3.31 -26.07 -0.83
CA ILE A 13 -3.90 -24.79 -0.48
C ILE A 13 -5.10 -25.02 0.46
N GLY A 14 -4.90 -24.71 1.75
CA GLY A 14 -5.93 -24.76 2.77
C GLY A 14 -6.90 -23.60 2.58
N ARG A 15 -8.00 -23.83 1.87
CA ARG A 15 -9.13 -22.88 1.83
C ARG A 15 -9.87 -22.96 3.16
N ARG A 16 -9.66 -21.95 4.00
CA ARG A 16 -10.33 -21.75 5.29
C ARG A 16 -11.82 -21.56 5.01
N ARG A 17 -12.58 -22.65 5.09
CA ARG A 17 -14.06 -22.60 5.02
C ARG A 17 -14.57 -22.45 6.45
N TYR A 18 -14.96 -21.23 6.80
CA TYR A 18 -15.73 -20.97 8.00
C TYR A 18 -17.18 -21.39 7.72
N LEU A 19 -17.56 -22.58 8.14
CA LEU A 19 -18.97 -22.99 8.21
C LEU A 19 -19.50 -22.57 9.59
N LEU A 20 -20.13 -21.40 9.66
CA LEU A 20 -21.02 -21.06 10.77
C LEU A 20 -22.37 -21.72 10.53
N ALA A 21 -22.54 -22.93 11.07
CA ALA A 21 -23.82 -23.60 11.21
C ALA A 21 -24.24 -23.54 12.69
N GLY A 22 -24.81 -22.41 13.11
CA GLY A 22 -25.45 -22.25 14.41
C GLY A 22 -26.95 -22.40 14.26
N ALA A 23 -27.51 -23.48 14.81
CA ALA A 23 -28.91 -23.85 14.70
C ALA A 23 -29.84 -22.99 15.58
N ALA A 24 -31.06 -22.85 15.07
CA ALA A 24 -32.20 -22.09 15.57
C ALA A 24 -32.64 -22.36 17.03
N THR A 25 -33.09 -21.30 17.70
CA THR A 25 -34.16 -21.37 18.72
C THR A 25 -35.27 -20.41 18.31
N VAL A 26 -36.46 -20.94 18.00
CA VAL A 26 -37.67 -20.19 17.64
C VAL A 26 -38.57 -20.09 18.87
N ALA A 27 -39.00 -18.87 19.22
CA ALA A 27 -40.19 -18.62 20.06
C ALA A 27 -40.91 -17.35 19.58
N ALA A 28 -42.17 -17.50 19.19
CA ALA A 28 -43.08 -16.54 18.55
C ALA A 28 -43.51 -15.38 19.49
N LEU A 29 -43.97 -14.19 19.04
CA LEU A 29 -45.28 -13.90 18.40
C LEU A 29 -45.30 -12.43 17.89
N GLY A 30 -45.85 -12.16 16.70
CA GLY A 30 -46.38 -10.82 16.36
C GLY A 30 -46.31 -10.37 14.89
N GLY A 31 -47.46 -10.37 14.20
CA GLY A 31 -47.88 -9.27 13.31
C GLY A 31 -47.59 -9.32 11.80
N VAL A 32 -48.67 -9.52 11.04
CA VAL A 32 -48.98 -9.14 9.63
C VAL A 32 -48.07 -9.57 8.47
N ALA A 33 -48.70 -10.27 7.53
CA ALA A 33 -48.14 -10.65 6.23
C ALA A 33 -47.95 -9.43 5.32
N GLY A 34 -46.69 -9.14 4.97
CA GLY A 34 -46.29 -8.33 3.82
C GLY A 34 -45.48 -9.21 2.87
N CYS A 35 -46.00 -9.40 1.67
CA CYS A 35 -45.54 -10.33 0.65
C CYS A 35 -44.25 -9.90 -0.06
N THR A 36 -43.31 -10.85 -0.13
CA THR A 36 -42.47 -11.20 -1.29
C THR A 36 -41.73 -10.12 -2.07
N GLY A 37 -40.41 -10.31 -2.17
CA GLY A 37 -39.74 -10.32 -3.47
C GLY A 37 -39.03 -9.03 -3.83
N GLY A 38 -37.72 -9.02 -3.57
CA GLY A 38 -36.83 -7.97 -4.04
C GLY A 38 -35.47 -8.10 -3.40
N GLU A 39 -34.75 -9.19 -3.70
CA GLU A 39 -33.29 -9.16 -3.77
C GLU A 39 -32.92 -8.14 -4.86
N GLY A 40 -32.93 -6.87 -4.48
CA GLY A 40 -32.14 -5.84 -5.14
C GLY A 40 -30.79 -5.88 -4.45
N GLY A 41 -29.82 -6.56 -5.06
CA GLY A 41 -28.43 -6.34 -4.76
C GLY A 41 -28.17 -4.84 -4.92
N GLY A 42 -28.07 -4.16 -3.79
CA GLY A 42 -27.37 -2.91 -3.72
C GLY A 42 -25.89 -3.27 -3.76
N ASP A 43 -25.36 -3.46 -4.98
CA ASP A 43 -24.02 -3.01 -5.31
C ASP A 43 -24.03 -1.48 -5.14
N GLY A 44 -24.08 -1.07 -3.88
CA GLY A 44 -23.55 0.22 -3.47
C GLY A 44 -22.16 -0.14 -2.99
N ASP A 45 -21.20 -0.08 -3.91
CA ASP A 45 -19.82 0.21 -3.55
C ASP A 45 -19.91 1.42 -2.61
N GLU A 46 -19.85 1.14 -1.30
CA GLU A 46 -19.50 2.15 -0.34
C GLU A 46 -18.20 2.73 -0.88
N ASP A 47 -18.12 4.05 -1.03
CA ASP A 47 -16.87 4.76 -1.23
C ASP A 47 -16.01 4.50 0.03
N GLU A 48 -15.54 3.26 0.20
CA GLU A 48 -14.49 2.87 1.13
C GLU A 48 -13.28 3.63 0.62
N GLU A 49 -13.02 4.81 1.22
CA GLU A 49 -11.76 5.50 1.01
C GLU A 49 -10.65 4.47 1.17
N ALA A 50 -10.00 4.14 0.05
CA ALA A 50 -8.93 3.16 0.06
C ALA A 50 -7.91 3.56 1.14
N ASP A 51 -7.62 2.60 2.02
CA ASP A 51 -6.64 2.74 3.09
C ASP A 51 -5.39 3.45 2.54
N PRO A 52 -4.92 4.55 3.17
CA PRO A 52 -3.75 5.29 2.69
C PRO A 52 -2.54 4.39 2.37
N GLN A 53 -2.35 3.31 3.14
CA GLN A 53 -1.29 2.33 2.86
C GLN A 53 -1.53 1.60 1.53
N GLN A 54 -2.74 1.10 1.28
CA GLN A 54 -3.09 0.42 0.03
C GLN A 54 -2.91 1.33 -1.20
N ARG A 55 -3.24 2.62 -1.08
CA ARG A 55 -3.00 3.57 -2.18
C ARG A 55 -1.53 3.75 -2.52
N VAL A 56 -0.66 3.77 -1.51
CA VAL A 56 0.80 3.83 -1.72
C VAL A 56 1.30 2.52 -2.32
N ASP A 57 0.85 1.39 -1.78
CA ASP A 57 1.22 0.06 -2.27
C ASP A 57 0.84 -0.13 -3.75
N ASP A 58 -0.36 0.28 -4.13
CA ASP A 58 -0.84 0.21 -5.52
C ASP A 58 -0.03 1.11 -6.44
N TYR A 59 0.26 2.35 -6.01
CA TYR A 59 1.01 3.32 -6.79
C TYR A 59 2.47 2.88 -7.02
N LEU A 60 3.13 2.34 -5.99
CA LEU A 60 4.52 1.87 -6.04
C LEU A 60 4.64 0.39 -6.43
N SER A 61 3.55 -0.28 -6.79
CA SER A 61 3.53 -1.72 -7.08
C SER A 61 4.50 -2.19 -8.17
N ASN A 62 4.89 -1.28 -9.08
CA ASN A 62 5.84 -1.55 -10.16
C ASN A 62 7.25 -1.00 -9.90
N ASP A 63 7.48 -0.37 -8.74
CA ASP A 63 8.78 0.14 -8.34
C ASP A 63 9.54 -0.95 -7.57
N GLU A 64 10.69 -1.38 -8.09
CA GLU A 64 11.50 -2.44 -7.46
C GLU A 64 12.20 -2.01 -6.17
N THR A 65 12.26 -0.70 -5.89
CA THR A 65 12.90 -0.15 -4.69
C THR A 65 11.92 0.04 -3.54
N TYR A 66 10.63 -0.19 -3.77
CA TYR A 66 9.61 -0.20 -2.72
C TYR A 66 9.42 -1.61 -2.15
N ASP A 67 9.53 -1.75 -0.84
CA ASP A 67 9.46 -3.05 -0.14
C ASP A 67 8.11 -3.32 0.52
N GLY A 68 7.11 -2.48 0.28
CA GLY A 68 5.81 -2.53 0.93
C GLY A 68 5.75 -1.78 2.27
N SER A 69 6.79 -1.00 2.61
CA SER A 69 6.82 -0.22 3.85
C SER A 69 6.85 1.29 3.59
N VAL A 70 6.06 2.02 4.38
CA VAL A 70 6.08 3.48 4.43
C VAL A 70 6.81 3.88 5.71
N GLU A 71 7.90 4.63 5.57
CA GLU A 71 8.63 5.12 6.73
C GLU A 71 7.82 6.22 7.44
N ASP A 72 7.48 6.02 8.72
CA ASP A 72 6.71 7.00 9.49
C ASP A 72 7.63 8.03 10.15
N LEU A 73 7.66 9.23 9.57
CA LEU A 73 8.37 10.41 10.04
C LEU A 73 7.40 11.47 10.59
N THR A 74 6.21 11.05 11.02
CA THR A 74 5.23 11.95 11.64
C THR A 74 5.80 12.55 12.93
N GLY A 75 5.76 13.87 13.05
CA GLY A 75 6.36 14.60 14.19
C GLY A 75 7.84 14.94 14.00
N GLU A 76 8.50 14.44 12.96
CA GLU A 76 9.87 14.84 12.64
C GLU A 76 9.91 16.27 12.07
N SER A 77 10.91 17.01 12.52
CA SER A 77 11.02 18.45 12.24
C SER A 77 11.67 18.79 10.89
N ALA A 78 12.52 17.90 10.38
CA ALA A 78 13.25 18.08 9.14
C ALA A 78 13.55 16.71 8.48
N PRO A 79 12.51 16.00 8.00
CA PRO A 79 12.71 14.74 7.30
C PRO A 79 13.49 14.94 6.01
N THR A 80 14.40 14.01 5.73
CA THR A 80 15.28 14.03 4.56
C THR A 80 15.03 12.82 3.68
N VAL A 81 15.06 13.01 2.36
CA VAL A 81 15.02 11.94 1.36
C VAL A 81 16.28 12.00 0.53
N ALA A 82 17.04 10.91 0.48
CA ALA A 82 18.19 10.83 -0.39
C ALA A 82 17.75 10.67 -1.85
N VAL A 83 18.38 11.43 -2.75
CA VAL A 83 18.18 11.34 -4.19
C VAL A 83 19.44 10.75 -4.81
N GLY A 84 19.26 9.62 -5.49
CA GLY A 84 20.38 8.82 -5.98
C GLY A 84 20.83 7.78 -4.97
N ALA A 85 19.89 7.16 -4.25
CA ALA A 85 20.12 5.98 -3.43
C ALA A 85 20.25 4.72 -4.31
N ALA A 86 20.75 3.63 -3.74
CA ALA A 86 20.95 2.38 -4.45
C ALA A 86 19.60 1.75 -4.86
N GLY A 87 19.47 1.37 -6.13
CA GLY A 87 18.25 0.79 -6.71
C GLY A 87 18.08 1.19 -8.17
N ASN A 88 17.10 0.61 -8.86
CA ASN A 88 16.80 0.89 -10.27
C ASN A 88 18.03 0.68 -11.18
N THR A 89 18.68 -0.48 -11.03
CA THR A 89 19.93 -0.87 -11.75
C THR A 89 21.11 0.11 -11.53
N GLY A 90 21.15 0.82 -10.40
CA GLY A 90 22.26 1.71 -10.09
C GLY A 90 22.07 2.49 -8.80
N ASN A 91 22.22 3.82 -8.91
CA ASN A 91 21.90 4.74 -7.83
C ASN A 91 20.73 5.62 -8.28
N PHE A 92 19.61 5.03 -8.71
CA PHE A 92 18.47 5.75 -9.28
C PHE A 92 17.21 5.62 -8.41
N ALA A 93 17.39 5.46 -7.10
CA ALA A 93 16.31 5.35 -6.13
C ALA A 93 16.20 6.59 -5.23
N PHE A 94 15.04 6.71 -4.58
CA PHE A 94 14.87 7.52 -3.38
C PHE A 94 15.11 6.66 -2.14
N ASP A 95 15.53 7.28 -1.03
CA ASP A 95 15.62 6.60 0.26
C ASP A 95 15.15 7.56 1.38
N PRO A 96 14.05 7.24 2.08
CA PRO A 96 13.15 6.12 1.82
C PRO A 96 12.39 6.23 0.49
N SER A 97 11.96 5.09 -0.05
CA SER A 97 11.10 5.02 -1.26
C SER A 97 9.68 5.57 -1.00
N ALA A 98 9.19 5.46 0.25
CA ALA A 98 7.91 6.01 0.68
C ALA A 98 8.00 6.48 2.14
N LEU A 99 7.40 7.64 2.43
CA LEU A 99 7.38 8.19 3.79
C LEU A 99 6.06 8.89 4.12
N ARG A 100 5.74 8.93 5.41
CA ARG A 100 4.61 9.66 5.99
C ARG A 100 5.13 10.79 6.88
N VAL A 101 4.58 11.99 6.73
CA VAL A 101 4.93 13.16 7.54
C VAL A 101 3.69 13.88 8.05
N SER A 102 3.88 14.72 9.06
CA SER A 102 2.83 15.64 9.51
C SER A 102 2.50 16.69 8.43
N THR A 103 1.23 17.09 8.35
CA THR A 103 0.81 18.18 7.46
C THR A 103 1.57 19.47 7.78
N GLY A 104 2.11 20.11 6.74
CA GLY A 104 2.89 21.34 6.88
C GLY A 104 4.38 21.11 7.17
N THR A 105 4.84 19.87 7.30
CA THR A 105 6.27 19.54 7.39
C THR A 105 6.98 19.82 6.08
N ALA A 106 8.12 20.52 6.15
CA ALA A 106 9.02 20.69 5.02
C ALA A 106 9.93 19.47 4.90
N VAL A 107 9.87 18.78 3.76
CA VAL A 107 10.75 17.65 3.42
C VAL A 107 11.95 18.17 2.63
N THR A 108 13.15 17.69 2.97
CA THR A 108 14.40 18.04 2.27
C THR A 108 14.83 16.89 1.38
N TRP A 109 15.10 17.17 0.10
CA TRP A 109 15.69 16.19 -0.81
C TRP A 109 17.20 16.45 -0.93
N GLU A 110 18.00 15.45 -0.57
CA GLU A 110 19.45 15.54 -0.55
C GLU A 110 20.08 14.69 -1.64
N TRP A 111 20.85 15.32 -2.52
CA TRP A 111 21.56 14.63 -3.58
C TRP A 111 22.76 13.88 -3.02
N THR A 112 22.80 12.56 -3.22
CA THR A 112 23.96 11.75 -2.80
C THR A 112 25.21 12.00 -3.64
N GLY A 113 25.04 12.68 -4.79
CA GLY A 113 26.08 12.86 -5.81
C GLY A 113 26.35 11.61 -6.66
N LYS A 114 25.61 10.52 -6.44
CA LYS A 114 25.66 9.29 -7.24
C LYS A 114 24.55 9.32 -8.30
N GLY A 115 24.63 8.42 -9.29
CA GLY A 115 23.54 8.18 -10.24
C GLY A 115 23.36 9.22 -11.36
N SER A 116 24.29 10.15 -11.53
CA SER A 116 24.26 11.18 -12.59
C SER A 116 23.04 12.11 -12.43
N SER A 117 22.29 12.38 -13.50
CA SER A 117 21.16 13.29 -13.48
C SER A 117 19.94 12.59 -12.88
N HIS A 118 19.43 13.09 -11.75
CA HIS A 118 18.05 12.80 -11.33
C HIS A 118 17.24 14.09 -11.35
N ASN A 119 15.95 13.98 -11.04
CA ASN A 119 15.07 15.11 -10.75
C ASN A 119 14.10 14.73 -9.63
N VAL A 120 13.49 15.73 -9.00
CA VAL A 120 12.34 15.51 -8.11
C VAL A 120 11.14 16.21 -8.72
N VAL A 121 10.07 15.47 -8.94
CA VAL A 121 8.87 15.97 -9.62
C VAL A 121 7.65 15.55 -8.81
N HIS A 122 6.73 16.48 -8.62
CA HIS A 122 5.38 16.15 -8.20
C HIS A 122 4.56 15.79 -9.43
N GLU A 123 3.92 14.62 -9.46
CA GLU A 123 3.19 14.15 -10.64
C GLU A 123 2.02 15.06 -11.03
N ASP A 124 1.28 15.59 -10.05
CA ASP A 124 0.22 16.58 -10.34
C ASP A 124 0.76 18.01 -10.59
N GLY A 125 2.07 18.16 -10.73
CA GLY A 125 2.71 19.42 -11.10
C GLY A 125 2.78 20.49 -10.00
N ALA A 126 2.47 20.14 -8.74
CA ALA A 126 2.55 21.08 -7.62
C ALA A 126 3.99 21.60 -7.38
N PHE A 127 5.02 20.84 -7.77
CA PHE A 127 6.40 21.29 -7.85
C PHE A 127 7.23 20.49 -8.86
N HIS A 128 8.28 21.10 -9.39
CA HIS A 128 9.30 20.47 -10.24
C HIS A 128 10.66 21.02 -9.82
N ALA A 129 11.58 20.17 -9.33
CA ALA A 129 12.83 20.61 -8.72
C ALA A 129 13.82 21.26 -9.71
N GLY A 130 13.58 21.16 -11.02
CA GLY A 130 14.25 21.97 -12.03
C GLY A 130 13.90 23.47 -11.99
N CYS A 131 12.90 23.89 -11.21
CA CYS A 131 12.42 25.28 -11.10
C CYS A 131 12.22 25.73 -9.64
N LEU A 132 12.93 25.11 -8.69
CA LEU A 132 13.07 25.64 -7.33
C LEU A 132 14.48 26.18 -7.19
N VAL A 133 14.59 27.50 -7.02
CA VAL A 133 15.87 28.18 -6.80
C VAL A 133 16.41 27.73 -5.44
N TRP A 134 17.46 26.92 -5.44
CA TRP A 134 18.19 26.59 -4.22
C TRP A 134 19.37 27.54 -4.03
N ARG A 135 19.50 28.09 -2.82
CA ARG A 135 20.75 28.67 -2.30
C ARG A 135 21.48 27.54 -1.58
N ALA A 136 22.53 27.01 -2.21
CA ALA A 136 23.55 26.28 -1.46
C ALA A 136 24.20 27.28 -0.48
N VAL A 137 24.23 26.94 0.80
CA VAL A 137 25.12 27.59 1.76
C VAL A 137 26.45 26.86 1.73
#